data_AF-A0AAV1VIF1-F1
#
_entry.id   AF-A0AAV1VIF1-F1
#
_cell.length_a   1.000
_cell.length_b   1.000
_cell.length_c   1.000
_cell.angle_alpha   90.00
_cell.angle_beta   90.00
_cell.angle_gamma   90.00
#
_symmetry.space_group_name_H-M   'P 1'
#
loop_
_entity.id
_entity.type
_entity.pdbx_description
1 polymer ?
#
loop_
_entity_poly.entity_id
_entity_poly.type
_entity_poly.pdbx_seq_one_letter_code
_entity_poly.pdbx_strand_id
1 'polypeptide(L)'
;MCYFVPTAMGSCLFSSASSGFWVGGIFRHVWVLHMTWMVNSVAHFLGYKPYDLKIRAVENLFVALGALGEGYHNYHHKLCGTR
;
A
#
# COMPACT_ATOMS: atom_id res chain seq x y z
N MET A 1 11.67 6.19 14.16
CA MET A 1 12.54 5.96 12.98
C MET A 1 12.03 6.65 11.71
N CYS A 2 10.73 6.50 11.38
CA CYS A 2 10.14 6.90 10.10
C CYS A 2 10.13 8.40 9.74
N TYR A 3 10.38 9.30 10.70
CA TYR A 3 10.47 10.76 10.48
C TYR A 3 11.89 11.32 10.73
N PHE A 4 12.58 10.78 11.74
CA PHE A 4 13.91 11.27 12.11
C PHE A 4 14.96 10.96 11.04
N VAL A 5 14.94 9.73 10.51
CA VAL A 5 15.85 9.29 9.43
C VAL A 5 15.64 10.10 8.14
N PRO A 6 14.42 10.26 7.59
CA PRO A 6 14.24 11.06 6.37
C PRO A 6 14.50 12.55 6.58
N THR A 7 14.29 13.09 7.79
CA THR A 7 14.66 14.49 8.10
C THR A 7 16.18 14.66 8.11
N ALA A 8 16.92 13.73 8.73
CA ALA A 8 18.38 13.73 8.71
C ALA A 8 18.93 13.56 7.28
N MET A 9 18.35 12.66 6.48
CA MET A 9 18.74 12.48 5.08
C MET A 9 18.45 13.72 4.23
N GLY A 10 17.30 14.38 4.41
CA GLY A 10 17.00 15.65 3.72
C GLY A 10 18.00 16.75 4.07
N SER A 11 18.41 16.82 5.34
CA SER A 11 19.45 17.76 5.78
C SER A 11 20.83 17.44 5.20
N CYS A 12 21.23 16.16 5.13
CA CYS A 12 22.55 15.77 4.66
C CYS A 12 22.70 15.75 3.13
N LEU A 13 21.65 15.36 2.41
CA LEU A 13 21.69 15.18 0.95
C LEU A 13 21.18 16.38 0.16
N PHE A 14 20.26 17.15 0.74
CA PHE A 14 19.59 18.26 0.06
C PHE A 14 19.72 19.59 0.82
N SER A 15 20.57 19.65 1.86
CA SER A 15 20.78 20.81 2.73
C SER A 15 19.49 21.43 3.28
N SER A 16 18.41 20.64 3.35
CA SER A 16 17.08 21.10 3.73
C SER A 16 16.39 20.05 4.60
N ALA A 17 16.40 20.30 5.91
CA ALA A 17 15.72 19.42 6.87
C ALA A 17 14.19 19.48 6.72
N SER A 18 13.63 20.64 6.34
CA SER A 18 12.18 20.81 6.16
C SER A 18 11.65 19.95 5.02
N SER A 19 12.36 19.88 3.89
CA SER A 19 11.93 19.04 2.75
C SER A 19 11.96 17.55 3.11
N GLY A 20 13.00 17.10 3.83
CA GLY A 20 13.11 15.73 4.34
C GLY A 20 11.97 15.34 5.28
N PHE A 21 11.54 16.24 6.15
CA PHE A 21 10.43 16.00 7.07
C PHE A 21 9.07 15.96 6.36
N TRP A 22 8.76 16.97 5.55
CA TRP A 22 7.45 17.09 4.89
C TRP A 22 7.26 16.06 3.77
N VAL A 23 8.24 15.93 2.87
CA VAL A 23 8.14 15.03 1.71
C VAL A 23 8.56 13.62 2.10
N GLY A 24 9.77 13.47 2.65
CA GLY A 24 10.34 12.16 2.97
C GLY A 24 9.69 11.49 4.18
N GLY A 25 9.20 12.27 5.13
CA GLY A 25 8.50 11.79 6.33
C GLY A 25 7.00 11.69 6.10
N ILE A 26 6.30 12.84 6.09
CA ILE A 26 4.84 12.92 6.11
C ILE A 26 4.22 12.41 4.81
N PHE A 27 4.56 12.99 3.66
CA PHE A 27 3.94 12.62 2.37
C PHE A 27 4.16 11.14 2.06
N ARG A 28 5.40 10.66 2.17
CA ARG A 28 5.72 9.23 2.01
C ARG A 28 4.87 8.35 2.93
N HIS A 29 4.74 8.72 4.20
CA HIS A 29 3.99 7.92 5.17
C HIS A 29 2.50 7.88 4.83
N VAL A 30 1.90 9.03 4.50
CA VAL A 30 0.49 9.13 4.09
C VAL A 30 0.25 8.31 2.82
N TRP A 31 1.13 8.40 1.82
CA TRP A 31 1.01 7.65 0.57
C TRP A 31 1.02 6.14 0.80
N VAL A 32 2.01 5.64 1.56
CA VAL A 32 2.11 4.21 1.88
C VAL A 32 0.87 3.75 2.64
N LEU A 33 0.41 4.52 3.62
CA LEU A 33 -0.79 4.19 4.41
C LEU A 33 -2.04 4.08 3.53
N HIS A 34 -2.22 5.01 2.58
CA HIS A 34 -3.32 4.95 1.63
C HIS A 34 -3.23 3.72 0.73
N MET A 35 -2.04 3.39 0.20
CA MET A 35 -1.87 2.18 -0.62
C MET A 35 -2.17 0.89 0.16
N THR A 36 -1.78 0.81 1.43
CA THR A 36 -2.12 -0.32 2.30
C THR A 36 -3.62 -0.40 2.57
N TRP A 37 -4.27 0.72 2.89
CA TRP A 37 -5.72 0.74 3.14
C TRP A 37 -6.56 0.52 1.88
N MET A 38 -6.02 0.81 0.70
CA MET A 38 -6.64 0.47 -0.59
C MET A 38 -6.80 -1.04 -0.77
N VAL A 39 -5.94 -1.86 -0.16
CA VAL A 39 -6.13 -3.33 -0.13
C VAL A 39 -7.43 -3.69 0.59
N ASN A 40 -7.66 -3.11 1.78
CA ASN A 40 -8.84 -3.43 2.59
C ASN A 40 -10.14 -2.78 2.07
N SER A 41 -10.05 -1.82 1.14
CA SER A 41 -11.20 -1.10 0.59
C SER A 41 -11.43 -1.43 -0.89
N VAL A 42 -10.55 -0.94 -1.76
CA VAL A 42 -10.67 -1.07 -3.22
C VAL A 42 -10.62 -2.54 -3.64
N ALA A 43 -9.73 -3.36 -3.06
CA ALA A 43 -9.67 -4.80 -3.37
C ALA A 43 -10.83 -5.63 -2.78
N HIS A 44 -11.84 -4.99 -2.19
CA HIS A 44 -13.12 -5.61 -1.80
C HIS A 44 -14.34 -5.03 -2.54
N PHE A 45 -14.18 -3.98 -3.35
CA PHE A 45 -15.28 -3.31 -4.06
C PHE A 45 -15.08 -3.23 -5.58
N LEU A 46 -13.86 -2.96 -6.05
CA LEU A 46 -13.56 -2.65 -7.44
C LEU A 46 -12.48 -3.61 -7.97
N GLY A 47 -12.90 -4.58 -8.77
CA GLY A 47 -12.03 -5.59 -9.35
C GLY A 47 -12.81 -6.74 -9.96
N TYR A 48 -12.08 -7.73 -10.48
CA TYR A 48 -12.65 -8.94 -11.07
C TYR A 48 -12.44 -10.15 -10.15
N LYS A 49 -13.29 -11.18 -10.28
CA LYS A 49 -13.28 -12.38 -9.43
C LYS A 49 -13.13 -13.65 -10.27
N PRO A 50 -11.89 -14.05 -10.63
CA PRO A 50 -11.68 -15.21 -11.48
C PRO A 50 -11.65 -16.53 -10.70
N TYR A 51 -11.40 -16.51 -9.38
CA TYR A 51 -11.20 -17.73 -8.59
C TYR A 51 -12.42 -18.14 -7.76
N ASP A 52 -13.06 -17.21 -7.05
CA ASP A 52 -14.29 -17.48 -6.30
C ASP A 52 -15.23 -16.27 -6.34
N LEU A 53 -16.44 -16.50 -6.87
CA LEU A 53 -17.49 -15.48 -7.03
C LEU A 53 -18.26 -15.22 -5.73
N LYS A 54 -18.23 -16.15 -4.76
CA LYS A 54 -18.98 -16.07 -3.50
C LYS A 54 -18.31 -15.16 -2.46
N ILE A 55 -17.00 -14.98 -2.53
CA ILE A 55 -16.26 -14.12 -1.60
C ILE A 55 -16.27 -12.66 -2.04
N ARG A 56 -16.19 -11.72 -1.09
CA ARG A 56 -16.16 -10.27 -1.38
C ARG A 56 -14.82 -9.78 -1.91
N ALA A 57 -13.73 -10.49 -1.62
CA ALA A 57 -12.40 -10.15 -2.12
C ALA A 57 -12.36 -10.19 -3.66
N VAL A 58 -11.84 -9.14 -4.28
CA VAL A 58 -11.67 -9.00 -5.73
C VAL A 58 -10.18 -8.86 -6.05
N GLU A 59 -9.80 -9.18 -7.28
CA GLU A 59 -8.46 -8.88 -7.78
C GLU A 59 -8.42 -7.48 -8.37
N ASN A 60 -7.40 -6.72 -7.97
CA ASN A 60 -7.16 -5.40 -8.53
C ASN A 60 -5.66 -5.18 -8.77
N LEU A 61 -5.29 -5.09 -10.05
CA LEU A 61 -3.90 -4.92 -10.50
C LEU A 61 -3.29 -3.59 -10.02
N PHE A 62 -4.08 -2.51 -9.93
CA PHE A 62 -3.59 -1.23 -9.41
C PHE A 62 -3.21 -1.33 -7.94
N VAL A 63 -4.04 -2.00 -7.14
CA VAL A 63 -3.75 -2.26 -5.73
C VAL A 63 -2.58 -3.23 -5.60
N ALA A 64 -2.45 -4.22 -6.48
CA ALA A 64 -1.31 -5.13 -6.49
C ALA A 64 0.00 -4.40 -6.78
N LEU A 65 0.03 -3.43 -7.69
CA LEU A 65 1.22 -2.62 -7.92
C LEU A 65 1.52 -1.67 -6.77
N GLY A 66 0.50 -1.00 -6.22
CA GLY A 66 0.65 -0.03 -5.13
C GLY A 66 1.02 -0.66 -3.77
N ALA A 67 0.56 -1.89 -3.52
CA ALA A 67 0.81 -2.64 -2.29
C ALA A 67 1.80 -3.82 -2.50
N LEU A 68 2.58 -3.80 -3.59
CA LEU A 68 3.64 -4.78 -3.88
C LEU A 68 3.18 -6.27 -3.90
N GLY A 69 1.97 -6.53 -4.40
CA GLY A 69 1.45 -7.88 -4.65
C GLY A 69 0.17 -8.23 -3.87
N GLU A 70 -0.18 -7.45 -2.84
CA GLU A 70 -1.32 -7.73 -1.95
C GLU A 70 -2.72 -7.53 -2.59
N GLY A 71 -2.77 -6.98 -3.81
CA GLY A 71 -4.01 -6.74 -4.57
C GLY A 71 -4.61 -7.97 -5.26
N TYR A 72 -3.91 -9.12 -5.27
CA TYR A 72 -4.47 -10.40 -5.71
C TYR A 72 -5.36 -11.03 -4.63
N HIS A 73 -6.36 -10.27 -4.20
CA HIS A 73 -7.10 -10.57 -2.99
C HIS A 73 -8.07 -11.76 -3.17
N ASN A 74 -8.61 -11.97 -4.38
CA ASN A 74 -9.48 -13.12 -4.68
C ASN A 74 -8.69 -14.45 -4.63
N TYR A 75 -7.48 -14.47 -5.22
CA TYR A 75 -6.55 -15.61 -5.10
C TYR A 75 -6.13 -15.84 -3.64
N HIS A 76 -5.71 -14.78 -2.95
CA HIS A 76 -5.22 -14.87 -1.57
C HIS A 76 -6.27 -15.43 -0.61
N HIS A 77 -7.52 -14.96 -0.68
CA HIS A 77 -8.61 -15.47 0.17
C HIS A 77 -9.02 -16.91 -0.17
N LYS A 78 -8.98 -17.33 -1.44
CA LYS A 78 -9.37 -18.70 -1.83
C LYS A 78 -8.32 -19.74 -1.40
N LEU A 79 -7.04 -19.44 -1.50
CA LEU A 79 -5.95 -20.40 -1.28
C LEU A 79 -5.31 -20.31 0.11
N CYS A 80 -5.28 -19.14 0.74
CA CYS A 80 -4.71 -18.97 2.08
C CYS A 80 -5.75 -19.21 3.20
N GLY A 81 -7.06 -19.16 2.88
CA GLY A 81 -8.15 -19.41 3.83
C GLY A 81 -8.56 -20.89 3.99
N THR A 82 -7.88 -21.83 3.34
CA THR A 82 -8.21 -23.28 3.37
C THR A 82 -7.21 -24.13 4.17
N ARG A 83 -6.87 -23.71 5.39
CA ARG A 83 -6.40 -24.65 6.43
C ARG A 83 -7.47 -24.82 7.49
#